data_AF-A0A8M1H3V9-F1
#
_entry.id   AF-A0A8M1H3V9-F1
#
_cell.length_a   1.000
_cell.length_b   1.000
_cell.length_c   1.000
_cell.angle_alpha   90.00
_cell.angle_beta   90.00
_cell.angle_gamma   90.00
#
_symmetry.space_group_name_H-M   'P 1'
#
loop_
_entity.id
_entity.type
_entity.pdbx_description
1 polymer ?
#
loop_
_entity_poly.entity_id
_entity_poly.type
_entity_poly.pdbx_seq_one_letter_code
_entity_poly.pdbx_strand_id
1 'polypeptide(L)'
;MPPAGWAAVREAASRDVLAADLRCSLFASALQSYKRDSVLRPFPASYARHDCKDFEALFEKIQKLTGAPHTPVPVPDFLFEIEYSNSANAKFYETRGERDLIYAFHGSRLENFHSIIHNGLHCHLNKTSLFGEGTYLTSDLSLALIYSPHGLGWQRSLLGPLLSCVAVCEVINHPDVKCQMKKKDSKEIDRRRARVKHSEGGDVPPRYLVVTNNQLLRVKYLLVYSQKQPSRASSQLSWFSSHWFTVMISLYLLLLLIVSAINSSAFQHFWNRAKR
;
A
#
# COMPACT_ATOMS: atom_id res chain seq x y z
N MET A 1 18.89 -13.88 15.58
CA MET A 1 19.26 -12.64 16.31
C MET A 1 18.43 -12.56 17.57
N PRO A 2 18.97 -12.08 18.70
CA PRO A 2 18.16 -11.81 19.89
C PRO A 2 17.13 -10.70 19.60
N PRO A 3 15.94 -10.72 20.23
CA PRO A 3 14.94 -9.68 20.02
C PRO A 3 15.46 -8.33 20.54
N ALA A 4 15.21 -7.25 19.79
CA ALA A 4 15.55 -5.90 20.22
C ALA A 4 14.73 -5.53 21.46
N GLY A 5 15.40 -5.02 22.50
CA GLY A 5 14.75 -4.68 23.77
C GLY A 5 13.68 -3.60 23.63
N TRP A 6 12.64 -3.64 24.46
CA TRP A 6 11.50 -2.71 24.42
C TRP A 6 11.89 -1.22 24.47
N ALA A 7 12.95 -0.87 25.21
CA ALA A 7 13.48 0.49 25.25
C ALA A 7 13.98 0.94 23.86
N ALA A 8 14.77 0.09 23.18
CA ALA A 8 15.20 0.35 21.81
C ALA A 8 13.99 0.44 20.88
N VAL A 9 13.02 -0.48 20.97
CA VAL A 9 11.80 -0.45 20.14
C VAL A 9 11.07 0.89 20.30
N ARG A 10 10.88 1.37 21.54
CA ARG A 10 10.28 2.68 21.84
C ARG A 10 11.09 3.87 21.30
N GLU A 11 12.42 3.86 21.47
CA GLU A 11 13.29 4.99 21.11
C GLU A 11 13.11 5.40 19.64
N ALA A 12 13.27 4.46 18.70
CA ALA A 12 12.99 4.79 17.31
C ALA A 12 11.48 4.82 17.00
N ALA A 13 10.58 4.16 17.77
CA ALA A 13 9.12 4.40 17.65
C ALA A 13 8.79 5.89 17.71
N SER A 14 9.47 6.63 18.59
CA SER A 14 9.43 8.09 18.68
C SER A 14 10.32 8.85 17.68
N ARG A 15 11.30 8.21 17.03
CA ARG A 15 12.10 8.82 15.96
C ARG A 15 11.25 9.05 14.71
N ASP A 16 10.37 8.11 14.36
CA ASP A 16 9.45 8.31 13.25
C ASP A 16 8.10 7.59 13.34
N VAL A 17 7.09 8.29 13.82
CA VAL A 17 5.79 7.67 14.05
C VAL A 17 5.11 7.23 12.74
N LEU A 18 5.28 7.96 11.64
CA LEU A 18 4.59 7.71 10.37
C LEU A 18 5.10 6.47 9.63
N ALA A 19 6.41 6.20 9.62
CA ALA A 19 6.99 5.05 8.94
C ALA A 19 6.89 3.77 9.77
N ALA A 20 6.83 3.86 11.12
CA ALA A 20 6.33 2.74 11.92
C ALA A 20 4.86 2.44 11.63
N ASP A 21 4.02 3.48 11.57
CA ASP A 21 2.60 3.33 11.25
C ASP A 21 2.39 2.69 9.86
N LEU A 22 3.15 3.13 8.84
CA LEU A 22 3.13 2.50 7.52
C LEU A 22 3.46 1.01 7.62
N ARG A 23 4.54 0.63 8.31
CA ARG A 23 4.95 -0.77 8.46
C ARG A 23 3.86 -1.59 9.16
N CYS A 24 3.21 -1.04 10.19
CA CYS A 24 2.04 -1.66 10.83
C CYS A 24 0.84 -1.77 9.87
N SER A 25 0.59 -0.76 9.05
CA SER A 25 -0.53 -0.72 8.08
C SER A 25 -0.36 -1.72 6.94
N LEU A 26 0.86 -1.85 6.40
CA LEU A 26 1.18 -2.83 5.36
C LEU A 26 1.15 -4.26 5.90
N PHE A 27 1.68 -4.48 7.11
CA PHE A 27 1.57 -5.75 7.82
C PHE A 27 0.10 -6.14 8.07
N ALA A 28 -0.71 -5.19 8.54
CA ALA A 28 -2.14 -5.40 8.78
C ALA A 28 -2.88 -5.75 7.47
N SER A 29 -2.57 -5.08 6.36
CA SER A 29 -3.12 -5.37 5.04
C SER A 29 -2.78 -6.79 4.57
N ALA A 30 -1.51 -7.19 4.68
CA ALA A 30 -1.03 -8.53 4.35
C ALA A 30 -1.68 -9.62 5.20
N LEU A 31 -1.85 -9.37 6.51
CA LEU A 31 -2.47 -10.30 7.47
C LEU A 31 -3.98 -10.47 7.27
N GLN A 32 -4.69 -9.38 6.95
CA GLN A 32 -6.14 -9.39 6.68
C GLN A 32 -6.49 -10.01 5.31
N SER A 33 -5.53 -10.07 4.39
CA SER A 33 -5.76 -10.62 3.05
C SER A 33 -6.17 -12.09 3.06
N TYR A 34 -7.04 -12.47 2.13
CA TYR A 34 -7.30 -13.88 1.81
C TYR A 34 -6.04 -14.60 1.27
N LYS A 35 -5.03 -13.84 0.80
CA LYS A 35 -3.75 -14.36 0.30
C LYS A 35 -2.65 -14.46 1.38
N ARG A 36 -2.98 -14.25 2.66
CA ARG A 36 -1.99 -14.04 3.75
C ARG A 36 -0.80 -15.01 3.74
N ASP A 37 -1.02 -16.30 3.45
CA ASP A 37 0.05 -17.33 3.48
C ASP A 37 1.12 -17.14 2.38
N SER A 38 0.81 -16.36 1.35
CA SER A 38 1.73 -15.99 0.26
C SER A 38 2.28 -14.57 0.39
N VAL A 39 1.50 -13.61 0.92
CA VAL A 39 1.89 -12.18 0.99
C VAL A 39 2.45 -11.73 2.35
N LEU A 40 2.12 -12.43 3.45
CA LEU A 40 2.65 -12.16 4.78
C LEU A 40 4.01 -12.85 4.98
N ARG A 41 4.98 -12.48 4.13
CA ARG A 41 6.35 -13.00 4.16
C ARG A 41 7.32 -11.82 4.30
N PRO A 42 8.14 -11.76 5.36
CA PRO A 42 8.25 -12.69 6.48
C PRO A 42 7.01 -12.69 7.38
N PHE A 43 6.69 -13.87 7.93
CA PHE A 43 5.79 -14.03 9.07
C PHE A 43 6.50 -13.51 10.34
N PRO A 44 5.82 -12.84 11.28
CA PRO A 44 6.50 -12.01 12.29
C PRO A 44 7.20 -12.84 13.38
N ALA A 45 8.52 -12.69 13.44
CA ALA A 45 9.31 -12.84 14.65
C ALA A 45 9.87 -11.47 15.06
N SER A 46 9.04 -10.65 15.73
CA SER A 46 9.38 -9.37 16.41
C SER A 46 10.10 -8.26 15.59
N TYR A 47 9.35 -7.31 15.00
CA TYR A 47 9.84 -6.08 14.31
C TYR A 47 8.83 -4.90 14.51
N ALA A 48 9.13 -3.58 14.60
CA ALA A 48 10.14 -2.67 13.99
C ALA A 48 9.74 -2.16 12.57
N ARG A 49 10.06 -0.94 12.03
CA ARG A 49 10.66 0.36 12.47
C ARG A 49 10.73 1.37 11.25
N HIS A 50 10.31 2.64 11.36
CA HIS A 50 10.86 3.94 10.80
C HIS A 50 11.37 4.10 9.33
N ASP A 51 11.73 5.27 8.73
CA ASP A 51 11.86 6.72 9.09
C ASP A 51 11.27 7.68 7.97
N CYS A 52 11.18 9.01 8.21
CA CYS A 52 10.65 10.08 7.30
C CYS A 52 11.72 11.10 6.82
N LYS A 53 11.47 11.78 5.68
CA LYS A 53 12.35 12.77 5.02
C LYS A 53 11.56 13.92 4.37
N ASP A 54 12.25 14.96 3.90
CA ASP A 54 11.68 16.12 3.19
C ASP A 54 10.95 15.69 1.89
N PHE A 55 9.61 15.75 1.92
CA PHE A 55 8.77 15.08 0.92
C PHE A 55 8.62 15.86 -0.40
N GLU A 56 8.45 17.18 -0.36
CA GLU A 56 8.11 17.94 -1.57
C GLU A 56 9.30 18.01 -2.53
N ALA A 57 10.48 18.34 -2.00
CA ALA A 57 11.73 18.32 -2.75
C ALA A 57 12.06 16.91 -3.28
N LEU A 58 11.74 15.86 -2.52
CA LEU A 58 11.97 14.48 -2.93
C LEU A 58 10.96 14.01 -4.00
N PHE A 59 9.69 14.43 -3.93
CA PHE A 59 8.69 14.12 -4.95
C PHE A 59 9.01 14.81 -6.27
N GLU A 60 9.39 16.10 -6.25
CA GLU A 60 9.92 16.78 -7.44
C GLU A 60 11.13 16.06 -8.02
N LYS A 61 12.08 15.64 -7.16
CA LYS A 61 13.27 14.89 -7.59
C LYS A 61 12.89 13.56 -8.23
N ILE A 62 11.91 12.83 -7.68
CA ILE A 62 11.39 11.59 -8.26
C ILE A 62 10.77 11.87 -9.64
N GLN A 63 9.92 12.89 -9.77
CA GLN A 63 9.34 13.28 -11.07
C GLN A 63 10.42 13.66 -12.09
N LYS A 64 11.47 14.38 -11.69
CA LYS A 64 12.63 14.71 -12.54
C LYS A 64 13.42 13.45 -12.96
N LEU A 65 13.51 12.44 -12.10
CA LEU A 65 14.24 11.18 -12.35
C LEU A 65 13.46 10.16 -13.19
N THR A 66 12.12 10.08 -13.06
CA THR A 66 11.26 9.18 -13.85
C THR A 66 10.83 9.80 -15.18
N GLY A 67 10.93 11.12 -15.30
CA GLY A 67 10.36 11.92 -16.38
C GLY A 67 9.08 12.60 -15.94
N ALA A 68 8.88 13.84 -16.41
CA ALA A 68 7.69 14.62 -16.09
C ALA A 68 6.42 13.90 -16.57
N PRO A 69 5.36 13.81 -15.73
CA PRO A 69 4.17 13.05 -16.08
C PRO A 69 3.43 13.71 -17.25
N HIS A 70 3.01 12.91 -18.23
CA HIS A 70 2.28 13.39 -19.42
C HIS A 70 0.83 13.78 -19.13
N THR A 71 0.32 13.41 -17.96
CA THR A 71 -1.04 13.63 -17.48
C THR A 71 -0.97 14.17 -16.04
N PRO A 72 -1.93 14.98 -15.58
CA PRO A 72 -2.01 15.36 -14.18
C PRO A 72 -2.16 14.10 -13.32
N VAL A 73 -1.26 13.94 -12.35
CA VAL A 73 -1.24 12.84 -11.38
C VAL A 73 -1.44 13.40 -9.98
N PRO A 74 -2.13 12.68 -9.07
CA PRO A 74 -2.24 13.10 -7.69
C PRO A 74 -0.85 13.13 -7.03
N VAL A 75 -0.62 14.16 -6.21
CA VAL A 75 0.50 14.20 -5.26
C VAL A 75 0.20 13.16 -4.16
N PRO A 76 1.17 12.32 -3.76
CA PRO A 76 0.98 11.40 -2.64
C PRO A 76 0.84 12.16 -1.33
N ASP A 77 -0.05 11.69 -0.44
CA ASP A 77 -0.19 12.26 0.90
C ASP A 77 1.06 11.98 1.77
N PHE A 78 1.80 10.89 1.50
CA PHE A 78 3.04 10.54 2.20
C PHE A 78 4.08 9.89 1.26
N LEU A 79 5.37 10.13 1.49
CA LEU A 79 6.48 9.65 0.64
C LEU A 79 7.64 9.06 1.47
N PHE A 80 7.80 7.75 1.47
CA PHE A 80 8.82 7.09 2.29
C PHE A 80 10.04 6.67 1.46
N GLU A 81 11.24 6.79 2.01
CA GLU A 81 12.47 6.26 1.40
C GLU A 81 12.90 4.96 2.10
N ILE A 82 13.28 3.96 1.31
CA ILE A 82 13.88 2.73 1.82
C ILE A 82 15.40 2.91 1.93
N GLU A 83 15.89 2.77 3.16
CA GLU A 83 17.32 2.66 3.46
C GLU A 83 17.71 1.19 3.64
N TYR A 84 18.66 0.75 2.82
CA TYR A 84 19.19 -0.61 2.87
C TYR A 84 20.42 -0.68 3.79
N SER A 85 20.67 -1.85 4.37
CA SER A 85 21.89 -2.08 5.15
C SER A 85 23.16 -1.88 4.32
N ASN A 86 24.28 -1.55 4.98
CA ASN A 86 25.56 -1.31 4.31
C ASN A 86 25.99 -2.48 3.39
N SER A 87 25.75 -3.73 3.79
CA SER A 87 26.06 -4.92 2.98
C SER A 87 25.15 -5.04 1.74
N ALA A 88 23.85 -4.75 1.86
CA ALA A 88 22.92 -4.75 0.74
C ALA A 88 23.19 -3.57 -0.23
N ASN A 89 23.53 -2.39 0.30
CA ASN A 89 23.98 -1.24 -0.47
C ASN A 89 25.26 -1.56 -1.27
N ALA A 90 26.29 -2.09 -0.61
CA ALA A 90 27.57 -2.44 -1.25
C ALA A 90 27.36 -3.41 -2.42
N LYS A 91 26.60 -4.50 -2.20
CA LYS A 91 26.28 -5.48 -3.25
C LYS A 91 25.54 -4.86 -4.45
N PHE A 92 24.61 -3.91 -4.20
CA PHE A 92 23.89 -3.24 -5.28
C PHE A 92 24.82 -2.31 -6.09
N TYR A 93 25.69 -1.55 -5.43
CA TYR A 93 26.67 -0.70 -6.11
C TYR A 93 27.75 -1.49 -6.86
N GLU A 94 28.20 -2.62 -6.32
CA GLU A 94 29.06 -3.59 -7.01
C GLU A 94 28.39 -4.13 -8.28
N THR A 95 27.13 -4.57 -8.18
CA THR A 95 26.34 -5.08 -9.33
C THR A 95 26.14 -3.99 -10.39
N ARG A 96 25.95 -2.72 -9.97
CA ARG A 96 25.84 -1.56 -10.84
C ARG A 96 27.14 -1.32 -11.62
N GLY A 97 28.27 -1.25 -10.92
CA GLY A 97 29.52 -0.73 -11.45
C GLY A 97 29.34 0.69 -11.99
N GLU A 98 29.93 0.97 -13.17
CA GLU A 98 29.87 2.28 -13.83
C GLU A 98 28.54 2.58 -14.53
N ARG A 99 27.54 1.69 -14.47
CA ARG A 99 26.29 1.84 -15.23
C ARG A 99 25.40 2.94 -14.65
N ASP A 100 24.63 3.58 -15.53
CA ASP A 100 23.55 4.51 -15.14
C ASP A 100 22.44 3.79 -14.36
N LEU A 101 21.72 4.56 -13.54
CA LEU A 101 20.47 4.15 -12.91
C LEU A 101 19.28 4.76 -13.64
N ILE A 102 18.21 3.97 -13.79
CA ILE A 102 16.90 4.36 -14.30
C ILE A 102 15.92 4.31 -13.12
N TYR A 103 15.03 5.28 -13.00
CA TYR A 103 13.95 5.26 -12.01
C TYR A 103 12.63 4.92 -12.71
N ALA A 104 11.86 4.01 -12.12
CA ALA A 104 10.56 3.59 -12.67
C ALA A 104 9.60 3.16 -11.55
N PHE A 105 8.31 3.32 -11.80
CA PHE A 105 7.23 2.99 -10.87
C PHE A 105 6.79 1.52 -11.00
N HIS A 106 6.39 0.92 -9.89
CA HIS A 106 5.69 -0.36 -9.83
C HIS A 106 4.41 -0.20 -9.01
N GLY A 107 3.26 -0.43 -9.64
CA GLY A 107 1.98 -0.46 -8.95
C GLY A 107 1.62 -1.86 -8.47
N SER A 108 1.05 -1.96 -7.27
CA SER A 108 0.58 -3.24 -6.72
C SER A 108 -0.57 -3.03 -5.75
N ARG A 109 -1.27 -4.12 -5.38
CA ARG A 109 -2.25 -4.05 -4.29
C ARG A 109 -1.56 -3.91 -2.94
N LEU A 110 -2.17 -3.16 -2.02
CA LEU A 110 -1.60 -2.80 -0.72
C LEU A 110 -1.08 -4.02 0.07
N GLU A 111 -1.80 -5.14 0.05
CA GLU A 111 -1.43 -6.35 0.81
C GLU A 111 -0.10 -6.99 0.35
N ASN A 112 0.38 -6.68 -0.85
CA ASN A 112 1.63 -7.21 -1.37
C ASN A 112 2.86 -6.45 -0.80
N PHE A 113 2.70 -5.20 -0.37
CA PHE A 113 3.84 -4.31 -0.08
C PHE A 113 4.66 -4.72 1.14
N HIS A 114 4.08 -5.44 2.11
CA HIS A 114 4.85 -6.06 3.20
C HIS A 114 5.94 -7.00 2.66
N SER A 115 5.59 -7.89 1.72
CA SER A 115 6.55 -8.79 1.07
C SER A 115 7.52 -8.04 0.15
N ILE A 116 7.05 -7.03 -0.59
CA ILE A 116 7.88 -6.25 -1.51
C ILE A 116 9.01 -5.50 -0.77
N ILE A 117 8.72 -4.91 0.39
CA ILE A 117 9.73 -4.18 1.18
C ILE A 117 10.78 -5.13 1.77
N HIS A 118 10.37 -6.32 2.21
CA HIS A 118 11.26 -7.25 2.91
C HIS A 118 12.02 -8.21 1.98
N ASN A 119 11.43 -8.64 0.87
CA ASN A 119 11.98 -9.66 -0.03
C ASN A 119 12.32 -9.11 -1.43
N GLY A 120 11.92 -7.87 -1.73
CA GLY A 120 12.03 -7.26 -3.05
C GLY A 120 10.87 -7.63 -3.98
N LEU A 121 10.94 -7.09 -5.20
CA LEU A 121 10.03 -7.48 -6.29
C LEU A 121 10.53 -8.78 -6.92
N HIS A 122 9.73 -9.85 -6.83
CA HIS A 122 10.09 -11.17 -7.37
C HIS A 122 9.58 -11.35 -8.81
N CYS A 123 10.48 -11.31 -9.79
CA CYS A 123 10.17 -11.47 -11.22
C CYS A 123 9.28 -12.68 -11.55
N HIS A 124 9.46 -13.81 -10.85
CA HIS A 124 8.78 -15.08 -11.15
C HIS A 124 7.37 -15.23 -10.53
N LEU A 125 6.89 -14.26 -9.74
CA LEU A 125 5.52 -14.29 -9.21
C LEU A 125 4.48 -13.73 -10.20
N ASN A 126 4.92 -13.05 -11.26
CA ASN A 126 4.07 -12.44 -12.29
C ASN A 126 3.69 -13.45 -13.39
N LYS A 127 2.85 -14.43 -13.04
CA LYS A 127 2.48 -15.55 -13.94
C LYS A 127 1.67 -15.17 -15.18
N THR A 128 1.05 -13.98 -15.21
CA THR A 128 0.24 -13.49 -16.34
C THR A 128 0.91 -12.27 -16.94
N SER A 129 1.53 -12.43 -18.11
CA SER A 129 2.55 -11.51 -18.59
C SER A 129 2.60 -11.51 -20.13
N LEU A 130 1.78 -10.66 -20.74
CA LEU A 130 1.64 -10.53 -22.21
C LEU A 130 2.98 -10.29 -22.93
N PHE A 131 3.91 -9.56 -22.30
CA PHE A 131 5.20 -9.18 -22.92
C PHE A 131 6.39 -10.03 -22.46
N GLY A 132 6.16 -11.21 -21.86
CA GLY A 132 7.19 -12.14 -21.37
C GLY A 132 7.65 -11.90 -19.92
N GLU A 133 8.09 -12.97 -19.25
CA GLU A 133 8.28 -13.01 -17.79
C GLU A 133 9.21 -11.91 -17.24
N GLY A 134 8.83 -11.33 -16.09
CA GLY A 134 9.66 -10.38 -15.36
C GLY A 134 8.88 -9.49 -14.40
N THR A 135 9.60 -8.59 -13.73
CA THR A 135 9.00 -7.48 -12.98
C THR A 135 8.65 -6.35 -13.94
N TYR A 136 7.35 -6.04 -14.03
CA TYR A 136 6.82 -4.94 -14.82
C TYR A 136 6.93 -3.62 -14.07
N LEU A 137 7.60 -2.66 -14.68
CA LEU A 137 7.76 -1.28 -14.22
C LEU A 137 7.27 -0.32 -15.31
N THR A 138 7.04 0.94 -14.97
CA THR A 138 6.69 1.99 -15.93
C THR A 138 7.35 3.32 -15.56
N SER A 139 7.71 4.13 -16.56
CA SER A 139 8.13 5.52 -16.33
C SER A 139 6.97 6.48 -16.01
N ASP A 140 5.73 6.01 -16.10
CA ASP A 140 4.52 6.83 -15.99
C ASP A 140 3.74 6.51 -14.71
N LEU A 141 3.70 7.47 -13.78
CA LEU A 141 3.00 7.30 -12.50
C LEU A 141 1.50 7.07 -12.68
N SER A 142 0.87 7.68 -13.69
CA SER A 142 -0.56 7.51 -13.95
C SER A 142 -0.90 6.06 -14.30
N LEU A 143 0.02 5.36 -14.97
CA LEU A 143 -0.11 3.96 -15.35
C LEU A 143 0.13 3.03 -14.15
N ALA A 144 1.10 3.34 -13.28
CA ALA A 144 1.32 2.59 -12.05
C ALA A 144 0.14 2.70 -11.06
N LEU A 145 -0.53 3.86 -11.00
CA LEU A 145 -1.71 4.07 -10.17
C LEU A 145 -2.88 3.14 -10.53
N ILE A 146 -3.06 2.78 -11.81
CA ILE A 146 -4.10 1.84 -12.26
C ILE A 146 -3.91 0.45 -11.61
N TYR A 147 -2.65 0.03 -11.40
CA TYR A 147 -2.31 -1.23 -10.73
C TYR A 147 -2.29 -1.12 -9.19
N SER A 148 -2.60 0.05 -8.64
CA SER A 148 -2.49 0.39 -7.21
C SER A 148 -3.85 0.81 -6.62
N PRO A 149 -4.84 -0.11 -6.56
CA PRO A 149 -6.13 0.19 -5.93
C PRO A 149 -5.96 0.43 -4.42
N HIS A 150 -6.87 1.23 -3.83
CA HIS A 150 -6.94 1.38 -2.39
C HIS A 150 -7.26 0.04 -1.71
N GLY A 151 -6.47 -0.33 -0.72
CA GLY A 151 -6.67 -1.49 0.14
C GLY A 151 -6.88 -1.11 1.60
N LEU A 152 -7.40 -2.04 2.39
CA LEU A 152 -7.50 -1.87 3.85
C LEU A 152 -6.11 -2.00 4.47
N GLY A 153 -5.70 -0.99 5.23
CA GLY A 153 -4.49 -0.97 6.05
C GLY A 153 -4.79 -1.30 7.52
N TRP A 154 -4.23 -0.52 8.44
CA TRP A 154 -4.56 -0.60 9.85
C TRP A 154 -5.67 0.40 10.21
N GLN A 155 -6.74 -0.08 10.85
CA GLN A 155 -7.92 0.75 11.19
C GLN A 155 -7.64 1.94 12.13
N ARG A 156 -6.49 1.95 12.83
CA ARG A 156 -6.05 3.05 13.71
C ARG A 156 -4.79 3.74 13.20
N SER A 157 -4.47 3.56 11.92
CA SER A 157 -3.36 4.19 11.23
C SER A 157 -3.47 5.71 11.26
N LEU A 158 -2.36 6.38 11.59
CA LEU A 158 -2.19 7.83 11.40
C LEU A 158 -2.27 8.25 9.93
N LEU A 159 -1.94 7.34 9.01
CA LEU A 159 -2.03 7.54 7.56
C LEU A 159 -3.47 7.35 7.04
N GLY A 160 -4.36 6.76 7.85
CA GLY A 160 -5.74 6.45 7.49
C GLY A 160 -5.98 4.96 7.17
N PRO A 161 -7.23 4.47 7.29
CA PRO A 161 -7.55 3.04 7.22
C PRO A 161 -7.59 2.46 5.79
N LEU A 162 -7.68 3.30 4.75
CA LEU A 162 -7.65 2.90 3.35
C LEU A 162 -6.51 3.61 2.63
N LEU A 163 -5.57 2.83 2.11
CA LEU A 163 -4.33 3.33 1.50
C LEU A 163 -4.14 2.71 0.10
N SER A 164 -3.63 3.51 -0.85
CA SER A 164 -2.99 3.03 -2.07
C SER A 164 -1.48 3.26 -1.96
N CYS A 165 -0.68 2.41 -2.60
CA CYS A 165 0.79 2.48 -2.54
C CYS A 165 1.41 2.19 -3.92
N VAL A 166 2.39 2.99 -4.32
CA VAL A 166 3.20 2.80 -5.53
C VAL A 166 4.68 2.74 -5.14
N ALA A 167 5.41 1.72 -5.57
CA ALA A 167 6.86 1.65 -5.39
C ALA A 167 7.58 2.45 -6.48
N VAL A 168 8.59 3.22 -6.10
CA VAL A 168 9.59 3.80 -7.02
C VAL A 168 10.84 2.95 -6.93
N CYS A 169 11.28 2.39 -8.05
CA CYS A 169 12.41 1.47 -8.12
C CYS A 169 13.65 2.13 -8.72
N GLU A 170 14.81 1.91 -8.12
CA GLU A 170 16.11 2.09 -8.77
C GLU A 170 16.39 0.86 -9.62
N VAL A 171 16.71 1.04 -10.91
CA VAL A 171 16.99 -0.03 -11.87
C VAL A 171 18.35 0.22 -12.52
N ILE A 172 19.24 -0.77 -12.49
CA ILE A 172 20.54 -0.73 -13.15
C ILE A 172 20.32 -0.82 -14.67
N ASN A 173 20.89 0.12 -15.43
CA ASN A 173 20.78 0.15 -16.89
C ASN A 173 21.59 -1.00 -17.53
N HIS A 174 20.97 -2.18 -17.62
CA HIS A 174 21.58 -3.44 -18.05
C HIS A 174 20.84 -4.04 -19.27
N PRO A 175 21.50 -4.83 -20.15
CA PRO A 175 20.86 -5.48 -21.30
C PRO A 175 19.67 -6.41 -20.95
N ASP A 176 19.57 -6.90 -19.71
CA ASP A 176 18.45 -7.72 -19.24
C ASP A 176 17.18 -6.92 -18.92
N VAL A 177 17.29 -5.59 -18.80
CA VAL A 177 16.13 -4.69 -18.65
C VAL A 177 15.56 -4.41 -20.04
N LYS A 178 14.40 -4.99 -20.35
CA LYS A 178 13.73 -4.85 -21.66
C LYS A 178 12.84 -3.61 -21.66
N CYS A 179 13.05 -2.72 -22.62
CA CYS A 179 12.39 -1.41 -22.71
C CYS A 179 12.69 -0.77 -24.09
N GLN A 180 11.87 0.19 -24.52
CA GLN A 180 12.11 1.00 -25.72
C GLN A 180 12.62 2.41 -25.38
N MET A 181 13.63 2.51 -24.52
CA MET A 181 14.22 3.81 -24.18
C MET A 181 15.02 4.38 -25.36
N LYS A 182 14.98 5.72 -25.51
CA LYS A 182 15.88 6.45 -26.40
C LYS A 182 17.29 6.42 -25.81
N LYS A 183 18.31 6.34 -26.67
CA LYS A 183 19.71 6.42 -26.22
C LYS A 183 20.01 7.83 -25.69
N LYS A 184 20.88 7.94 -24.69
CA LYS A 184 21.25 9.21 -24.04
C LYS A 184 21.77 10.25 -25.06
N ASP A 185 22.47 9.76 -26.09
CA ASP A 185 23.15 10.56 -27.11
C ASP A 185 22.63 10.32 -28.54
N SER A 186 21.50 9.63 -28.74
CA SER A 186 20.89 9.48 -30.07
C SER A 186 19.37 9.41 -30.04
N LYS A 187 18.72 9.95 -31.08
CA LYS A 187 17.25 9.84 -31.28
C LYS A 187 16.79 8.41 -31.62
N GLU A 188 17.72 7.47 -31.76
CA GLU A 188 17.46 6.09 -32.13
C GLU A 188 17.04 5.28 -30.90
N ILE A 189 15.97 4.49 -31.06
CA ILE A 189 15.48 3.58 -30.01
C ILE A 189 16.35 2.33 -30.04
N ASP A 190 16.86 1.87 -28.89
CA ASP A 190 17.60 0.61 -28.80
C ASP A 190 16.66 -0.59 -28.93
N ARG A 191 16.28 -0.91 -30.18
CA ARG A 191 15.36 -2.02 -30.49
C ARG A 191 15.90 -3.38 -30.04
N ARG A 192 17.21 -3.51 -29.77
CA ARG A 192 17.83 -4.75 -29.25
C ARG A 192 17.30 -5.14 -27.86
N ARG A 193 16.75 -4.18 -27.12
CA ARG A 193 16.14 -4.37 -25.79
C ARG A 193 14.61 -4.32 -25.80
N ALA A 194 13.98 -4.17 -26.97
CA ALA A 194 12.52 -4.00 -27.06
C ALA A 194 11.71 -5.25 -26.69
N ARG A 195 12.29 -6.46 -26.72
CA ARG A 195 11.57 -7.73 -26.60
C ARG A 195 12.16 -8.66 -25.53
N VAL A 196 11.28 -9.28 -24.74
CA VAL A 196 11.60 -10.40 -23.83
C VAL A 196 11.56 -11.72 -24.62
N LYS A 197 12.39 -12.69 -24.24
CA LYS A 197 12.32 -14.05 -24.82
C LYS A 197 10.92 -14.64 -24.57
N HIS A 198 10.34 -15.28 -25.57
CA HIS A 198 8.98 -15.87 -25.51
C HIS A 198 7.84 -14.88 -25.22
N SER A 199 8.01 -13.59 -25.56
CA SER A 199 6.91 -12.61 -25.52
C SER A 199 5.85 -12.91 -26.60
N GLU A 200 4.62 -13.22 -26.18
CA GLU A 200 3.46 -13.44 -27.06
C GLU A 200 2.92 -12.11 -27.63
N GLY A 201 2.87 -11.06 -26.81
CA GLY A 201 2.40 -9.72 -27.16
C GLY A 201 3.39 -8.86 -27.94
N GLY A 202 4.56 -9.41 -28.31
CA GLY A 202 5.55 -8.72 -29.14
C GLY A 202 6.54 -7.87 -28.34
N ASP A 203 6.69 -6.60 -28.73
CA ASP A 203 7.66 -5.69 -28.12
C ASP A 203 7.05 -4.99 -26.89
N VAL A 204 7.82 -4.85 -25.81
CA VAL A 204 7.44 -4.14 -24.57
C VAL A 204 7.05 -2.69 -24.92
N PRO A 205 5.87 -2.17 -24.54
CA PRO A 205 5.44 -0.85 -25.01
C PRO A 205 6.31 0.29 -24.43
N PRO A 206 6.40 1.47 -25.07
CA PRO A 206 7.44 2.47 -24.77
C PRO A 206 7.48 3.03 -23.34
N ARG A 207 6.36 3.02 -22.61
CA ARG A 207 6.29 3.48 -21.21
C ARG A 207 6.57 2.37 -20.18
N TYR A 208 6.79 1.13 -20.62
CA TYR A 208 7.06 -0.01 -19.75
C TYR A 208 8.53 -0.44 -19.80
N LEU A 209 8.98 -1.01 -18.69
CA LEU A 209 10.24 -1.73 -18.58
C LEU A 209 9.94 -3.10 -17.94
N VAL A 210 10.49 -4.16 -18.51
CA VAL A 210 10.43 -5.51 -17.94
C VAL A 210 11.83 -5.89 -17.47
N VAL A 211 12.00 -6.06 -16.16
CA VAL A 211 13.26 -6.51 -15.57
C VAL A 211 13.17 -8.01 -15.32
N THR A 212 14.08 -8.80 -15.88
CA THR A 212 14.07 -10.27 -15.71
C THR A 212 14.89 -10.76 -14.52
N ASN A 213 15.87 -9.98 -14.04
CA ASN A 213 16.76 -10.34 -12.94
C ASN A 213 16.53 -9.44 -11.72
N ASN A 214 16.11 -10.03 -10.59
CA ASN A 214 15.85 -9.34 -9.32
C ASN A 214 17.04 -8.51 -8.80
N GLN A 215 18.29 -8.87 -9.13
CA GLN A 215 19.48 -8.14 -8.66
C GLN A 215 19.68 -6.79 -9.36
N LEU A 216 18.99 -6.56 -10.49
CA LEU A 216 19.10 -5.35 -11.27
C LEU A 216 18.14 -4.25 -10.83
N LEU A 217 17.26 -4.50 -9.85
CA LEU A 217 16.38 -3.48 -9.29
C LEU A 217 16.29 -3.55 -7.76
N ARG A 218 15.89 -2.43 -7.15
CA ARG A 218 15.44 -2.38 -5.75
C ARG A 218 14.40 -1.29 -5.57
N VAL A 219 13.50 -1.44 -4.60
CA VAL A 219 12.53 -0.39 -4.27
C VAL A 219 13.25 0.69 -3.47
N LYS A 220 13.23 1.93 -3.95
CA LYS A 220 13.91 3.05 -3.31
C LYS A 220 12.95 3.98 -2.56
N TYR A 221 11.75 4.19 -3.09
CA TYR A 221 10.72 5.01 -2.43
C TYR A 221 9.34 4.35 -2.50
N LEU A 222 8.43 4.77 -1.61
CA LEU A 222 7.02 4.39 -1.59
C LEU A 222 6.17 5.66 -1.61
N LEU A 223 5.33 5.79 -2.62
CA LEU A 223 4.31 6.85 -2.71
C LEU A 223 3.03 6.30 -2.09
N VAL A 224 2.53 6.91 -1.01
CA VAL A 224 1.34 6.45 -0.30
C VAL A 224 0.24 7.50 -0.42
N TYR A 225 -0.93 7.04 -0.86
CA TYR A 225 -2.13 7.85 -1.06
C TYR A 225 -3.17 7.42 -0.02
N SER A 226 -3.67 8.37 0.75
CA SER A 226 -4.69 8.13 1.76
C SER A 226 -6.06 8.46 1.20
N GLN A 227 -7.00 7.51 1.26
CA GLN A 227 -8.38 7.82 0.93
C GLN A 227 -8.98 8.66 2.06
N LYS A 228 -8.97 9.99 1.88
CA LYS A 228 -9.69 10.95 2.73
C LYS A 228 -11.15 10.51 2.85
N GLN A 229 -11.50 9.90 3.98
CA GLN A 229 -12.89 9.62 4.25
C GLN A 229 -13.61 10.95 4.44
N PRO A 230 -14.81 11.14 3.84
CA PRO A 230 -15.63 12.30 4.15
C PRO A 230 -15.86 12.31 5.66
N SER A 231 -15.56 13.44 6.30
CA SER A 231 -15.75 13.62 7.74
C SER A 231 -17.17 13.23 8.12
N ARG A 232 -17.33 12.08 8.77
CA ARG A 232 -18.59 11.69 9.39
C ARG A 232 -18.80 12.54 10.63
N ALA A 233 -19.31 13.75 10.40
CA ALA A 233 -20.01 14.49 11.44
C ALA A 233 -21.08 13.57 12.07
N SER A 234 -21.22 13.62 13.38
CA SER A 234 -22.02 12.72 14.25
C SER A 234 -21.40 11.35 14.60
N SER A 235 -20.48 11.39 15.58
CA SER A 235 -20.15 10.23 16.43
C SER A 235 -21.35 9.69 17.23
N GLN A 236 -22.46 10.45 17.31
CA GLN A 236 -23.66 10.07 18.07
C GLN A 236 -24.60 9.11 17.31
N LEU A 237 -24.69 9.15 15.97
CA LEU A 237 -25.58 8.24 15.22
C LEU A 237 -25.04 6.81 15.09
N SER A 238 -23.72 6.62 15.23
CA SER A 238 -23.11 5.29 15.02
C SER A 238 -23.50 4.27 16.10
N TRP A 239 -23.71 4.71 17.35
CA TRP A 239 -24.06 3.78 18.44
C TRP A 239 -25.44 3.14 18.22
N PHE A 240 -26.44 3.93 17.81
CA PHE A 240 -27.78 3.43 17.47
C PHE A 240 -27.76 2.50 16.25
N SER A 241 -26.91 2.78 15.25
CA SER A 241 -26.74 1.90 14.09
C SER A 241 -26.12 0.54 14.48
N SER A 242 -25.08 0.54 15.31
CA SER A 242 -24.42 -0.70 15.77
C SER A 242 -25.26 -1.53 16.75
N HIS A 243 -26.22 -0.91 17.45
CA HIS A 243 -27.09 -1.60 18.42
C HIS A 243 -28.58 -1.60 17.99
N TRP A 244 -28.87 -1.39 16.70
CA TRP A 244 -30.24 -1.29 16.18
C TRP A 244 -31.11 -2.47 16.59
N PHE A 245 -30.56 -3.69 16.53
CA PHE A 245 -31.25 -4.92 16.97
C PHE A 245 -31.59 -4.90 18.46
N THR A 246 -30.66 -4.47 19.32
CA THR A 246 -30.88 -4.33 20.77
C THR A 246 -31.94 -3.27 21.07
N VAL A 247 -31.89 -2.13 20.38
CA VAL A 247 -32.88 -1.04 20.50
C VAL A 247 -34.28 -1.49 20.08
N MET A 248 -34.39 -2.21 18.96
CA MET A 248 -35.66 -2.79 18.49
C MET A 248 -36.22 -3.83 19.47
N ILE A 249 -35.38 -4.69 20.05
CA ILE A 249 -35.79 -5.64 21.11
C ILE A 249 -36.26 -4.90 22.37
N SER A 250 -35.53 -3.89 22.83
CA SER A 250 -35.92 -3.10 24.01
C SER A 250 -37.26 -2.37 23.79
N LEU A 251 -37.48 -1.79 22.62
CA LEU A 251 -38.76 -1.17 22.23
C LEU A 251 -39.91 -2.19 22.17
N TYR A 252 -39.67 -3.38 21.62
CA TYR A 252 -40.66 -4.45 21.55
C TYR A 252 -41.05 -4.96 22.95
N LEU A 253 -40.07 -5.18 23.83
CA LEU A 253 -40.32 -5.57 25.22
C LEU A 253 -41.05 -4.47 26.01
N LEU A 254 -40.71 -3.19 25.79
CA LEU A 254 -41.43 -2.06 26.38
C LEU A 254 -42.90 -2.03 25.94
N LEU A 255 -43.16 -2.25 24.63
CA LEU A 255 -44.51 -2.29 24.08
C LEU A 255 -45.32 -3.45 24.66
N LEU A 256 -44.73 -4.63 24.81
CA LEU A 256 -45.38 -5.77 25.49
C LEU A 256 -45.71 -5.44 26.94
N LEU A 257 -44.79 -4.82 27.69
CA LEU A 257 -45.04 -4.39 29.07
C LEU A 257 -46.17 -3.36 29.17
N ILE A 258 -46.25 -2.40 28.24
CA ILE A 258 -47.33 -1.41 28.18
C ILE A 258 -48.67 -2.09 27.89
N VAL A 259 -48.73 -3.02 26.92
CA VAL A 259 -49.96 -3.77 26.61
C VAL A 259 -50.38 -4.65 27.81
N SER A 260 -49.44 -5.33 28.47
CA SER A 260 -49.72 -6.10 29.69
C SER A 260 -50.18 -5.22 30.85
N ALA A 261 -49.65 -4.00 31.00
CA ALA A 261 -50.09 -3.05 32.02
C ALA A 261 -51.52 -2.55 31.75
N ILE A 262 -51.84 -2.15 30.51
CA ILE A 262 -53.18 -1.69 30.11
C ILE A 262 -54.23 -2.81 30.23
N ASN A 263 -53.84 -4.05 29.92
CA ASN A 263 -54.71 -5.23 30.06
C ASN A 263 -54.73 -5.82 31.48
N SER A 264 -53.98 -5.23 32.43
CA SER A 264 -54.00 -5.68 33.83
C SER A 264 -55.28 -5.23 34.51
N SER A 265 -55.98 -6.17 35.16
CA SER A 265 -57.18 -5.88 35.95
C SER A 265 -56.92 -4.84 37.05
N ALA A 266 -55.71 -4.81 37.64
CA ALA A 266 -55.32 -3.81 38.63
C ALA A 266 -55.28 -2.39 38.04
N PHE A 267 -54.76 -2.23 36.82
CA PHE A 267 -54.71 -0.93 36.14
C PHE A 267 -56.12 -0.49 35.70
N GLN A 268 -56.94 -1.42 35.19
CA GLN A 268 -58.33 -1.13 34.83
C GLN A 268 -59.17 -0.73 36.07
N HIS A 269 -58.99 -1.40 37.21
CA HIS A 269 -59.62 -1.01 38.48
C HIS A 269 -59.16 0.37 38.96
N PHE A 270 -57.87 0.69 38.87
CA PHE A 270 -57.33 2.00 39.22
C PHE A 270 -57.91 3.11 38.31
N TRP A 271 -57.88 2.90 37.00
CA TRP A 271 -58.38 3.86 36.00
C TRP A 271 -59.89 4.10 36.12
N ASN A 272 -60.68 3.05 36.35
CA ASN A 272 -62.12 3.17 36.58
C ASN A 272 -62.46 3.83 37.93
N ARG A 273 -61.54 3.80 38.91
CA ARG A 273 -61.68 4.54 40.17
C ARG A 273 -61.29 6.01 40.05
N ALA A 274 -60.33 6.34 39.18
CA ALA A 274 -59.92 7.72 38.88
C ALA A 274 -60.89 8.47 37.94
N LYS A 275 -61.86 7.76 37.34
CA LYS A 275 -62.95 8.32 36.51
C LYS A 275 -64.27 8.54 37.26
N ARG A 276 -64.32 8.27 38.56
CA ARG A 276 -65.44 8.60 39.45
C ARG A 276 -65.09 9.82 40.30
#